data_AF-X1Q406-F1
#
_entry.id   AF-X1Q406-F1
#
_cell.length_a   1.000
_cell.length_b   1.000
_cell.length_c   1.000
_cell.angle_alpha   90.00
_cell.angle_beta   90.00
_cell.angle_gamma   90.00
#
_symmetry.space_group_name_H-M   'P 1'
#
loop_
_entity.id
_entity.type
_entity.pdbx_description
1 polymer ?
#
loop_
_entity_poly.entity_id
_entity_poly.type
_entity_poly.pdbx_seq_one_letter_code
_entity_poly.pdbx_strand_id
1 'polypeptide(L)'
;KGPQHDENWLIFMDQVNNQIPTFEDKAAAIRYFSLFRTWFSLVGLCKLPWNDIEPEDNKQKYHGMEAAKVPEHVENYCWLFEGVTGKHLTHEGLILQSERVHNLQRLFNLKMGFGTREHDRIPYRAMGPVTSEEYESGQEKYDQQLKEIIKFNVKGKTTEEKMKALRDYREEQYQKLCDAVYNRRGWDSNGVPTLENIKKLKIDFPEVVELVKKYKS
;
A
#
# COMPACT_ATOMS: atom_id res chain seq x y z
N LYS A 1 -4.26 -12.05 -0.67
CA LYS A 1 -4.86 -12.11 -2.03
C LYS A 1 -3.83 -12.15 -3.16
N GLY A 2 -2.58 -11.71 -2.91
CA GLY A 2 -1.56 -11.64 -3.95
C GLY A 2 -1.63 -10.30 -4.72
N PRO A 3 -0.98 -10.19 -5.88
CA PRO A 3 -0.89 -8.95 -6.63
C PRO A 3 -2.25 -8.56 -7.21
N GLN A 4 -2.91 -7.56 -6.61
CA GLN A 4 -4.19 -7.04 -7.08
C GLN A 4 -4.38 -5.57 -6.68
N HIS A 5 -5.04 -4.80 -7.54
CA HIS A 5 -5.34 -3.37 -7.32
C HIS A 5 -6.64 -3.13 -6.56
N ASP A 6 -7.34 -4.21 -6.16
CA ASP A 6 -8.65 -4.15 -5.51
C ASP A 6 -8.58 -3.49 -4.13
N GLU A 7 -7.50 -3.69 -3.39
CA GLU A 7 -7.25 -3.12 -2.07
C GLU A 7 -6.52 -1.77 -2.16
N ASN A 8 -5.74 -1.53 -3.21
CA ASN A 8 -4.97 -0.28 -3.36
C ASN A 8 -4.94 0.15 -4.83
N TRP A 9 -5.79 1.11 -5.18
CA TRP A 9 -5.76 1.75 -6.50
C TRP A 9 -5.25 3.20 -6.37
N LEU A 10 -3.94 3.34 -6.20
CA LEU A 10 -3.30 4.62 -5.85
C LEU A 10 -2.50 5.27 -6.98
N ILE A 11 -2.49 4.67 -8.17
CA ILE A 11 -1.64 5.12 -9.29
C ILE A 11 -1.93 6.58 -9.70
N PHE A 12 -3.19 7.00 -9.67
CA PHE A 12 -3.55 8.39 -9.99
C PHE A 12 -3.06 9.37 -8.93
N MET A 13 -3.18 9.01 -7.64
CA MET A 13 -2.69 9.86 -6.55
C MET A 13 -1.17 10.00 -6.59
N ASP A 14 -0.45 8.88 -6.82
CA ASP A 14 1.01 8.85 -6.78
C ASP A 14 1.63 9.39 -8.08
N GLN A 15 1.38 8.70 -9.21
CA GLN A 15 2.14 8.90 -10.44
C GLN A 15 1.55 9.99 -11.35
N VAL A 16 0.27 10.34 -11.21
CA VAL A 16 -0.40 11.32 -12.07
C VAL A 16 -0.53 12.68 -11.37
N ASN A 17 -1.03 12.68 -10.14
CA ASN A 17 -1.34 13.91 -9.41
C ASN A 17 -0.27 14.32 -8.39
N ASN A 18 0.72 13.44 -8.10
CA ASN A 18 1.78 13.66 -7.11
C ASN A 18 1.26 14.13 -5.73
N GLN A 19 0.15 13.55 -5.27
CA GLN A 19 -0.54 13.91 -4.03
C GLN A 19 0.06 13.26 -2.78
N ILE A 20 0.93 12.26 -2.96
CA ILE A 20 1.58 11.49 -1.88
C ILE A 20 3.09 11.41 -2.13
N PRO A 21 3.82 12.53 -2.09
CA PRO A 21 5.20 12.61 -2.59
C PRO A 21 6.23 11.86 -1.74
N THR A 22 5.99 11.70 -0.43
CA THR A 22 6.94 11.05 0.49
C THR A 22 6.63 9.57 0.71
N PHE A 23 7.59 8.80 1.24
CA PHE A 23 7.32 7.39 1.60
C PHE A 23 6.32 7.28 2.74
N GLU A 24 6.32 8.24 3.67
CA GLU A 24 5.38 8.35 4.77
C GLU A 24 3.95 8.60 4.26
N ASP A 25 3.79 9.51 3.29
CA ASP A 25 2.49 9.78 2.66
C ASP A 25 1.98 8.54 1.91
N LYS A 26 2.86 7.88 1.15
CA LYS A 26 2.52 6.63 0.44
C LYS A 26 2.13 5.53 1.42
N ALA A 27 2.88 5.37 2.52
CA ALA A 27 2.56 4.40 3.56
C ALA A 27 1.23 4.71 4.25
N ALA A 28 0.94 5.98 4.52
CA ALA A 28 -0.33 6.43 5.09
C ALA A 28 -1.51 6.14 4.15
N ALA A 29 -1.36 6.45 2.86
CA ALA A 29 -2.36 6.17 1.83
C ALA A 29 -2.58 4.66 1.65
N ILE A 30 -1.51 3.88 1.47
CA ILE A 30 -1.57 2.42 1.37
C ILE A 30 -2.30 1.84 2.58
N ARG A 31 -1.97 2.27 3.80
CA ARG A 31 -2.68 1.80 5.01
C ARG A 31 -4.16 2.15 4.94
N TYR A 32 -4.52 3.42 4.74
CA TYR A 32 -5.91 3.84 4.78
C TYR A 32 -6.74 3.16 3.69
N PHE A 33 -6.32 3.24 2.43
CA PHE A 33 -7.09 2.74 1.30
C PHE A 33 -7.16 1.21 1.27
N SER A 34 -6.10 0.49 1.68
CA SER A 34 -6.17 -0.97 1.90
C SER A 34 -7.31 -1.33 2.84
N LEU A 35 -7.39 -0.64 3.99
CA LEU A 35 -8.35 -0.97 5.04
C LEU A 35 -9.77 -0.53 4.66
N PHE A 36 -9.91 0.67 4.11
CA PHE A 36 -11.20 1.18 3.64
C PHE A 36 -11.78 0.30 2.53
N ARG A 37 -10.96 -0.05 1.51
CA ARG A 37 -11.40 -0.91 0.40
C ARG A 37 -11.66 -2.35 0.83
N THR A 38 -10.99 -2.84 1.88
CA THR A 38 -11.28 -4.14 2.51
C THR A 38 -12.64 -4.13 3.20
N TRP A 39 -13.05 -3.00 3.79
CA TRP A 39 -14.30 -2.89 4.54
C TRP A 39 -15.51 -3.27 3.68
N PHE A 40 -15.55 -2.81 2.42
CA PHE A 40 -16.58 -3.20 1.45
C PHE A 40 -16.73 -4.72 1.31
N SER A 41 -15.62 -5.48 1.33
CA SER A 41 -15.67 -6.94 1.29
C SER A 41 -16.21 -7.56 2.58
N LEU A 42 -16.06 -6.90 3.72
CA LEU A 42 -16.60 -7.37 5.00
C LEU A 42 -18.12 -7.22 5.07
N VAL A 43 -18.66 -6.15 4.47
CA VAL A 43 -20.09 -5.82 4.52
C VAL A 43 -20.85 -6.14 3.23
N GLY A 44 -20.18 -6.71 2.24
CA GLY A 44 -20.80 -7.15 0.98
C GLY A 44 -21.22 -6.02 0.04
N LEU A 45 -20.55 -4.86 0.10
CA LEU A 45 -20.86 -3.70 -0.74
C LEU A 45 -19.92 -3.57 -1.94
N CYS A 46 -20.41 -2.99 -3.03
CA CYS A 46 -19.55 -2.56 -4.14
C CYS A 46 -18.79 -1.29 -3.76
N LYS A 47 -17.50 -1.21 -4.10
CA LYS A 47 -16.63 -0.06 -3.81
C LYS A 47 -16.66 1.03 -4.90
N LEU A 48 -17.25 0.77 -6.06
CA LEU A 48 -17.29 1.73 -7.16
C LEU A 48 -18.17 2.96 -6.83
N PRO A 49 -19.37 2.81 -6.21
CA PRO A 49 -20.19 3.96 -5.83
C PRO A 49 -19.47 4.94 -4.89
N TRP A 50 -18.48 4.49 -4.12
CA TRP A 50 -17.69 5.38 -3.28
C TRP A 50 -16.81 6.33 -4.08
N ASN A 51 -16.10 5.83 -5.10
CA ASN A 51 -15.01 6.56 -5.76
C ASN A 51 -15.39 7.10 -7.15
N ASP A 52 -16.38 6.50 -7.82
CA ASP A 52 -16.68 6.80 -9.22
C ASP A 52 -17.77 7.89 -9.39
N ILE A 53 -18.49 8.23 -8.31
CA ILE A 53 -19.59 9.21 -8.32
C ILE A 53 -19.44 10.21 -7.16
N GLU A 54 -18.26 10.84 -7.05
CA GLU A 54 -17.99 11.85 -6.01
C GLU A 54 -19.00 13.03 -6.03
N PRO A 55 -19.31 13.65 -4.87
CA PRO A 55 -20.05 14.91 -4.83
C PRO A 55 -19.36 15.99 -5.66
N GLU A 56 -20.14 16.82 -6.36
CA GLU A 56 -19.63 17.86 -7.27
C GLU A 56 -18.66 18.82 -6.57
N ASP A 57 -18.91 19.13 -5.30
CA ASP A 57 -18.11 20.05 -4.49
C ASP A 57 -16.99 19.37 -3.68
N ASN A 58 -16.77 18.05 -3.80
CA ASN A 58 -15.76 17.30 -3.03
C ASN A 58 -14.36 17.91 -3.18
N LYS A 59 -13.95 18.22 -4.42
CA LYS A 59 -12.63 18.80 -4.74
C LYS A 59 -12.52 20.29 -4.42
N GLN A 60 -13.64 20.96 -4.16
CA GLN A 60 -13.68 22.34 -3.71
C GLN A 60 -13.55 22.44 -2.18
N LYS A 61 -14.18 21.50 -1.46
CA LYS A 61 -14.16 21.42 0.01
C LYS A 61 -12.89 20.77 0.56
N TYR A 62 -12.35 19.77 -0.14
CA TYR A 62 -11.22 18.97 0.32
C TYR A 62 -10.11 18.93 -0.70
N HIS A 63 -8.89 18.63 -0.24
CA HIS A 63 -7.70 18.53 -1.08
C HIS A 63 -6.86 17.29 -0.75
N GLY A 64 -5.98 16.92 -1.68
CA GLY A 64 -5.02 15.83 -1.50
C GLY A 64 -5.68 14.51 -1.09
N MET A 65 -5.11 13.87 -0.07
CA MET A 65 -5.60 12.58 0.42
C MET A 65 -7.02 12.68 0.99
N GLU A 66 -7.42 13.76 1.66
CA GLU A 66 -8.78 13.88 2.20
C GLU A 66 -9.83 13.93 1.10
N ALA A 67 -9.58 14.66 0.01
CA ALA A 67 -10.48 14.65 -1.15
C ALA A 67 -10.63 13.23 -1.74
N ALA A 68 -9.53 12.49 -1.83
CA ALA A 68 -9.52 11.12 -2.34
C ALA A 68 -10.24 10.11 -1.42
N LYS A 69 -10.47 10.44 -0.15
CA LYS A 69 -11.31 9.61 0.74
C LYS A 69 -12.80 9.82 0.48
N VAL A 70 -13.18 10.93 -0.14
CA VAL A 70 -14.58 11.34 -0.34
C VAL A 70 -15.34 11.35 1.00
N PRO A 71 -15.04 12.30 1.92
CA PRO A 71 -15.46 12.24 3.32
C PRO A 71 -16.97 12.11 3.53
N GLU A 72 -17.77 12.74 2.66
CA GLU A 72 -19.23 12.62 2.67
C GLU A 72 -19.69 11.18 2.45
N HIS A 73 -19.07 10.46 1.51
CA HIS A 73 -19.38 9.06 1.28
C HIS A 73 -18.96 8.19 2.47
N VAL A 74 -17.83 8.48 3.11
CA VAL A 74 -17.39 7.75 4.32
C VAL A 74 -18.44 7.88 5.43
N GLU A 75 -18.98 9.09 5.64
CA GLU A 75 -20.07 9.34 6.59
C GLU A 75 -21.34 8.57 6.19
N ASN A 76 -21.74 8.64 4.91
CA ASN A 76 -22.92 7.93 4.40
C ASN A 76 -22.82 6.41 4.62
N TYR A 77 -21.62 5.81 4.47
CA TYR A 77 -21.42 4.40 4.76
C TYR A 77 -21.52 4.06 6.25
N CYS A 78 -21.13 4.98 7.14
CA CYS A 78 -21.35 4.84 8.57
C CYS A 78 -22.84 4.84 8.90
N TRP A 79 -23.61 5.78 8.33
CA TRP A 79 -25.07 5.83 8.49
C TRP A 79 -25.76 4.59 7.92
N LEU A 80 -25.34 4.13 6.75
CA LEU A 80 -25.89 2.91 6.14
C LEU A 80 -25.65 1.69 7.05
N PHE A 81 -24.43 1.52 7.55
CA PHE A 81 -24.10 0.43 8.46
C PHE A 81 -24.94 0.48 9.74
N GLU A 82 -25.05 1.66 10.36
CA GLU A 82 -25.84 1.85 11.56
C GLU A 82 -27.33 1.63 11.33
N GLY A 83 -27.89 2.16 10.24
CA GLY A 83 -29.30 1.99 9.88
C GLY A 83 -29.69 0.53 9.59
N VAL A 84 -28.79 -0.27 9.00
CA VAL A 84 -29.05 -1.69 8.71
C VAL A 84 -28.84 -2.58 9.94
N THR A 85 -27.81 -2.31 10.75
CA THR A 85 -27.38 -3.22 11.82
C THR A 85 -27.84 -2.81 13.22
N GLY A 86 -28.29 -1.56 13.39
CA GLY A 86 -28.56 -0.94 14.69
C GLY A 86 -27.30 -0.69 15.52
N LYS A 87 -26.09 -0.83 14.94
CA LYS A 87 -24.81 -0.64 15.64
C LYS A 87 -24.14 0.61 15.14
N HIS A 88 -23.86 1.53 16.06
CA HIS A 88 -23.11 2.73 15.76
C HIS A 88 -21.71 2.42 15.19
N LEU A 89 -21.31 3.17 14.17
CA LEU A 89 -20.02 3.06 13.52
C LEU A 89 -19.42 4.44 13.26
N THR A 90 -18.21 4.68 13.75
CA THR A 90 -17.44 5.89 13.40
C THR A 90 -16.48 5.61 12.23
N HIS A 91 -15.90 6.65 11.65
CA HIS A 91 -14.89 6.53 10.58
C HIS A 91 -13.70 5.70 11.04
N GLU A 92 -13.20 5.93 12.25
CA GLU A 92 -12.11 5.14 12.84
C GLU A 92 -12.56 3.70 13.11
N GLY A 93 -13.81 3.52 13.57
CA GLY A 93 -14.41 2.22 13.79
C GLY A 93 -14.44 1.37 12.52
N LEU A 94 -14.79 1.97 11.38
CA LEU A 94 -14.80 1.35 10.06
C LEU A 94 -13.40 0.83 9.72
N ILE A 95 -12.39 1.69 9.83
CA ILE A 95 -10.99 1.31 9.55
C ILE A 95 -10.51 0.22 10.52
N LEU A 96 -10.88 0.29 11.80
CA LEU A 96 -10.50 -0.68 12.82
C LEU A 96 -11.11 -2.07 12.59
N GLN A 97 -12.35 -2.15 12.10
CA GLN A 97 -12.95 -3.43 11.70
C GLN A 97 -12.09 -4.12 10.63
N SER A 98 -11.72 -3.39 9.58
CA SER A 98 -10.84 -3.90 8.52
C SER A 98 -9.42 -4.19 9.00
N GLU A 99 -8.85 -3.38 9.90
CA GLU A 99 -7.48 -3.56 10.38
C GLU A 99 -7.30 -4.89 11.09
N ARG A 100 -8.29 -5.32 11.89
CA ARG A 100 -8.28 -6.65 12.51
C ARG A 100 -8.24 -7.76 11.47
N VAL A 101 -9.15 -7.71 10.48
CA VAL A 101 -9.25 -8.75 9.45
C VAL A 101 -8.01 -8.77 8.56
N HIS A 102 -7.49 -7.61 8.17
CA HIS A 102 -6.28 -7.52 7.35
C HIS A 102 -5.07 -8.11 8.09
N ASN A 103 -4.93 -7.87 9.39
CA ASN A 103 -3.84 -8.49 10.17
C ASN A 103 -4.05 -10.00 10.36
N LEU A 104 -5.29 -10.46 10.57
CA LEU A 104 -5.60 -11.90 10.60
C LEU A 104 -5.28 -12.58 9.26
N GLN A 105 -5.58 -11.96 8.12
CA GLN A 105 -5.20 -12.47 6.80
C GLN A 105 -3.69 -12.55 6.63
N ARG A 106 -2.94 -11.54 7.11
CA ARG A 106 -1.46 -11.57 7.09
C ARG A 106 -0.92 -12.72 7.94
N LEU A 107 -1.44 -12.90 9.15
CA LEU A 107 -1.06 -13.98 10.07
C LEU A 107 -1.45 -15.36 9.54
N PHE A 108 -2.59 -15.46 8.88
CA PHE A 108 -2.99 -16.69 8.20
C PHE A 108 -1.99 -17.06 7.10
N ASN A 109 -1.60 -16.10 6.26
CA ASN A 109 -0.54 -16.35 5.26
C ASN A 109 0.78 -16.77 5.91
N LEU A 110 1.15 -16.14 7.03
CA LEU A 110 2.32 -16.51 7.82
C LEU A 110 2.28 -17.95 8.31
N LYS A 111 1.13 -18.38 8.84
CA LYS A 111 0.89 -19.77 9.26
C LYS A 111 1.05 -20.75 8.09
N MET A 112 0.66 -20.33 6.89
CA MET A 112 0.75 -21.13 5.66
C MET A 112 2.13 -21.08 4.99
N GLY A 113 3.12 -20.42 5.61
CA GLY A 113 4.50 -20.35 5.10
C GLY A 113 4.78 -19.17 4.16
N PHE A 114 3.86 -18.21 4.04
CA PHE A 114 4.01 -16.98 3.25
C PHE A 114 4.04 -15.73 4.16
N GLY A 115 3.89 -14.52 3.63
CA GLY A 115 3.58 -13.34 4.46
C GLY A 115 4.74 -12.76 5.27
N THR A 116 5.97 -13.05 4.87
CA THR A 116 7.19 -12.32 5.27
C THR A 116 7.61 -11.36 4.15
N ARG A 117 8.63 -10.53 4.40
CA ARG A 117 9.15 -9.54 3.43
C ARG A 117 9.53 -10.16 2.09
N GLU A 118 10.07 -11.38 2.09
CA GLU A 118 10.45 -12.08 0.86
C GLU A 118 9.26 -12.33 -0.08
N HIS A 119 8.05 -12.42 0.49
CA HIS A 119 6.80 -12.69 -0.23
C HIS A 119 6.11 -11.42 -0.74
N ASP A 120 6.55 -10.24 -0.27
CA ASP A 120 6.04 -8.96 -0.76
C ASP A 120 6.81 -8.47 -2.00
N ARG A 121 7.74 -9.26 -2.56
CA ARG A 121 8.51 -8.89 -3.76
C ARG A 121 7.62 -8.66 -4.98
N ILE A 122 7.97 -7.65 -5.78
CA ILE A 122 7.34 -7.40 -7.09
C ILE A 122 8.14 -8.07 -8.23
N PRO A 123 7.50 -8.29 -9.41
CA PRO A 123 8.19 -8.88 -10.56
C PRO A 123 9.43 -8.07 -10.96
N TYR A 124 10.51 -8.75 -11.33
CA TYR A 124 11.77 -8.12 -11.79
C TYR A 124 11.52 -7.03 -12.86
N ARG A 125 10.65 -7.32 -13.82
CA ARG A 125 10.27 -6.39 -14.90
C ARG A 125 9.66 -5.07 -14.40
N ALA A 126 9.02 -5.05 -13.23
CA ALA A 126 8.44 -3.84 -12.66
C ALA A 126 9.50 -2.82 -12.18
N MET A 127 10.74 -3.26 -11.96
CA MET A 127 11.83 -2.41 -11.48
C MET A 127 12.62 -1.73 -12.60
N GLY A 128 12.33 -1.99 -13.87
CA GLY A 128 13.02 -1.34 -14.99
C GLY A 128 13.14 -2.23 -16.22
N PRO A 129 13.75 -1.70 -17.31
CA PRO A 129 13.94 -2.43 -18.55
C PRO A 129 14.67 -3.75 -18.30
N VAL A 130 14.20 -4.81 -18.95
CA VAL A 130 14.72 -6.18 -18.81
C VAL A 130 15.78 -6.46 -19.87
N THR A 131 15.66 -5.83 -21.05
CA THR A 131 16.62 -5.97 -22.15
C THR A 131 17.23 -4.63 -22.55
N SER A 132 18.33 -4.68 -23.30
CA SER A 132 18.99 -3.49 -23.87
C SER A 132 18.07 -2.73 -24.81
N GLU A 133 17.29 -3.43 -25.63
CA GLU A 133 16.36 -2.82 -26.59
C GLU A 133 15.25 -2.03 -25.87
N GLU A 134 14.76 -2.53 -24.75
CA GLU A 134 13.77 -1.82 -23.92
C GLU A 134 14.36 -0.55 -23.31
N TYR A 135 15.63 -0.59 -22.91
CA TYR A 135 16.33 0.60 -22.43
C TYR A 135 16.51 1.61 -23.56
N GLU A 136 17.01 1.16 -24.71
CA GLU A 136 17.30 1.99 -25.89
C GLU A 136 16.03 2.65 -26.44
N SER A 137 14.91 1.92 -26.49
CA SER A 137 13.60 2.45 -26.86
C SER A 137 13.11 3.58 -25.95
N GLY A 138 13.58 3.63 -24.69
CA GLY A 138 13.22 4.64 -23.70
C GLY A 138 14.41 5.48 -23.23
N GLN A 139 15.49 5.53 -24.01
CA GLN A 139 16.80 5.98 -23.53
C GLN A 139 16.77 7.39 -22.93
N GLU A 140 16.11 8.33 -23.60
CA GLU A 140 16.03 9.72 -23.14
C GLU A 140 15.45 9.82 -21.73
N LYS A 141 14.32 9.12 -21.48
CA LYS A 141 13.67 9.06 -20.17
C LYS A 141 14.58 8.43 -19.10
N TYR A 142 15.24 7.32 -19.42
CA TYR A 142 16.08 6.61 -18.45
C TYR A 142 17.38 7.35 -18.14
N ASP A 143 18.04 7.90 -19.17
CA ASP A 143 19.24 8.73 -19.02
C ASP A 143 18.92 10.00 -18.20
N GLN A 144 17.74 10.60 -18.37
CA GLN A 144 17.29 11.72 -17.56
C GLN A 144 17.13 11.33 -16.08
N GLN A 145 16.46 10.21 -15.79
CA GLN A 145 16.31 9.72 -14.41
C GLN A 145 17.67 9.42 -13.76
N LEU A 146 18.60 8.80 -14.50
CA LEU A 146 19.94 8.52 -14.02
C LEU A 146 20.69 9.81 -13.65
N LYS A 147 20.63 10.84 -14.49
CA LYS A 147 21.31 12.12 -14.24
C LYS A 147 20.65 12.93 -13.12
N GLU A 148 19.34 13.08 -13.17
CA GLU A 148 18.62 14.04 -12.32
C GLU A 148 18.28 13.47 -10.95
N ILE A 149 17.88 12.20 -10.88
CA ILE A 149 17.41 11.58 -9.64
C ILE A 149 18.57 10.80 -9.01
N ILE A 150 19.20 9.91 -9.78
CA ILE A 150 20.23 8.99 -9.26
C ILE A 150 21.61 9.66 -9.18
N LYS A 151 21.77 10.82 -9.84
CA LYS A 151 23.05 11.55 -9.95
C LYS A 151 24.18 10.67 -10.51
N PHE A 152 23.84 9.75 -11.41
CA PHE A 152 24.75 8.82 -12.07
C PHE A 152 25.27 9.42 -13.39
N ASN A 153 26.58 9.34 -13.61
CA ASN A 153 27.20 9.80 -14.86
C ASN A 153 27.04 8.75 -15.98
N VAL A 154 26.19 9.05 -16.96
CA VAL A 154 25.91 8.16 -18.10
C VAL A 154 27.01 8.16 -19.18
N LYS A 155 27.92 9.15 -19.20
CA LYS A 155 28.87 9.32 -20.30
C LYS A 155 29.90 8.18 -20.30
N GLY A 156 30.01 7.48 -21.42
CA GLY A 156 30.94 6.36 -21.60
C GLY A 156 30.50 5.06 -20.91
N LYS A 157 29.24 4.96 -20.48
CA LYS A 157 28.66 3.77 -19.86
C LYS A 157 27.89 2.92 -20.86
N THR A 158 27.98 1.60 -20.72
CA THR A 158 27.21 0.65 -21.54
C THR A 158 25.74 0.68 -21.16
N THR A 159 24.87 0.16 -22.02
CA THR A 159 23.43 0.03 -21.73
C THR A 159 23.19 -0.82 -20.48
N GLU A 160 23.95 -1.90 -20.31
CA GLU A 160 23.85 -2.82 -19.16
C GLU A 160 24.25 -2.14 -17.84
N GLU A 161 25.33 -1.35 -17.84
CA GLU A 161 25.74 -0.57 -16.67
C GLU A 161 24.65 0.42 -16.24
N LYS A 162 24.04 1.11 -17.22
CA LYS A 162 22.95 2.07 -16.98
C LYS A 162 21.68 1.37 -16.47
N MET A 163 21.30 0.25 -17.08
CA MET A 163 20.17 -0.58 -16.64
C MET A 163 20.36 -1.07 -15.20
N LYS A 164 21.58 -1.54 -14.88
CA LYS A 164 21.91 -2.01 -13.53
C LYS A 164 21.78 -0.88 -12.52
N ALA A 165 22.38 0.29 -12.76
CA ALA A 165 22.31 1.43 -11.86
C ALA A 165 20.86 1.90 -11.62
N LEU A 166 20.05 1.95 -12.68
CA LEU A 166 18.64 2.32 -12.59
C LEU A 166 17.85 1.33 -11.72
N ARG A 167 18.10 0.02 -11.92
CA ARG A 167 17.44 -1.05 -11.20
C ARG A 167 17.83 -1.07 -9.73
N ASP A 168 19.12 -1.02 -9.43
CA ASP A 168 19.64 -1.00 -8.05
C ASP A 168 18.97 0.14 -7.26
N TYR A 169 18.88 1.33 -7.86
CA TYR A 169 18.20 2.47 -7.25
C TYR A 169 16.71 2.20 -6.98
N ARG A 170 15.97 1.69 -7.98
CA ARG A 170 14.52 1.45 -7.85
C ARG A 170 14.20 0.34 -6.86
N GLU A 171 15.02 -0.71 -6.82
CA GLU A 171 14.92 -1.77 -5.82
C GLU A 171 15.19 -1.22 -4.41
N GLU A 172 16.16 -0.34 -4.24
CA GLU A 172 16.41 0.36 -2.97
C GLU A 172 15.22 1.23 -2.54
N GLN A 173 14.66 2.03 -3.46
CA GLN A 173 13.47 2.86 -3.15
C GLN A 173 12.27 1.99 -2.76
N TYR A 174 12.09 0.84 -3.41
CA TYR A 174 11.04 -0.10 -3.08
C TYR A 174 11.22 -0.66 -1.66
N GLN A 175 12.44 -1.02 -1.26
CA GLN A 175 12.71 -1.48 0.11
C GLN A 175 12.41 -0.39 1.15
N LYS A 176 12.77 0.86 0.88
CA LYS A 176 12.44 2.01 1.75
C LYS A 176 10.93 2.19 1.89
N LEU A 177 10.18 2.04 0.80
CA LEU A 177 8.72 2.07 0.84
C LEU A 177 8.15 0.90 1.66
N CYS A 178 8.68 -0.32 1.50
CA CYS A 178 8.29 -1.46 2.34
C CYS A 178 8.48 -1.14 3.83
N ASP A 179 9.63 -0.58 4.21
CA ASP A 179 9.92 -0.20 5.59
C ASP A 179 8.90 0.81 6.14
N ALA A 180 8.62 1.86 5.36
CA ALA A 180 7.62 2.87 5.72
C ALA A 180 6.22 2.25 5.89
N VAL A 181 5.83 1.35 4.99
CA VAL A 181 4.53 0.65 5.05
C VAL A 181 4.44 -0.28 6.25
N TYR A 182 5.48 -1.07 6.52
CA TYR A 182 5.51 -1.98 7.67
C TYR A 182 5.43 -1.22 8.99
N ASN A 183 6.25 -0.18 9.14
CA ASN A 183 6.19 0.70 10.31
C ASN A 183 4.78 1.30 10.47
N ARG A 184 4.20 1.85 9.40
CA ARG A 184 2.86 2.45 9.43
C ARG A 184 1.76 1.44 9.81
N ARG A 185 1.94 0.15 9.50
CA ARG A 185 1.02 -0.94 9.85
C ARG A 185 1.25 -1.55 11.24
N GLY A 186 2.31 -1.15 11.95
CA GLY A 186 2.70 -1.78 13.21
C GLY A 186 3.31 -3.16 13.05
N TRP A 187 4.00 -3.39 11.92
CA TRP A 187 4.70 -4.62 11.58
C TRP A 187 6.22 -4.44 11.78
N ASP A 188 6.94 -5.55 11.95
CA ASP A 188 8.40 -5.54 11.99
C ASP A 188 9.03 -5.41 10.60
N SER A 189 10.37 -5.33 10.54
CA SER A 189 11.13 -5.21 9.29
C SER A 189 11.01 -6.43 8.37
N ASN A 190 10.54 -7.57 8.89
CA ASN A 190 10.23 -8.76 8.10
C ASN A 190 8.76 -8.78 7.64
N GLY A 191 8.01 -7.70 7.85
CA GLY A 191 6.62 -7.57 7.43
C GLY A 191 5.66 -8.43 8.25
N VAL A 192 6.01 -8.79 9.49
CA VAL A 192 5.17 -9.58 10.40
C VAL A 192 4.50 -8.65 11.43
N PRO A 193 3.19 -8.76 11.69
CA PRO A 193 2.52 -8.00 12.75
C PRO A 193 3.19 -8.19 14.10
N THR A 194 3.51 -7.09 14.79
CA THR A 194 4.15 -7.13 16.11
C THR A 194 3.19 -7.63 17.21
N LEU A 195 3.74 -8.12 18.32
CA LEU A 195 2.95 -8.51 19.51
C LEU A 195 2.13 -7.34 20.05
N GLU A 196 2.68 -6.13 20.05
CA GLU A 196 1.97 -4.91 20.44
C GLU A 196 0.77 -4.67 19.53
N ASN A 197 0.98 -4.78 18.22
CA ASN A 197 -0.07 -4.56 17.23
C ASN A 197 -1.22 -5.59 17.36
N ILE A 198 -0.93 -6.89 17.47
CA ILE A 198 -1.99 -7.91 17.60
C ILE A 198 -2.78 -7.76 18.91
N LYS A 199 -2.12 -7.33 20.00
CA LYS A 199 -2.77 -7.06 21.28
C LYS A 199 -3.66 -5.83 21.21
N LYS A 200 -3.19 -4.74 20.58
CA LYS A 200 -3.99 -3.54 20.30
C LYS A 200 -5.25 -3.89 19.50
N LEU A 201 -5.12 -4.79 18.53
CA LEU A 201 -6.22 -5.24 17.68
C LEU A 201 -7.14 -6.28 18.33
N LYS A 202 -6.77 -6.81 19.51
CA LYS A 202 -7.48 -7.89 20.24
C LYS A 202 -7.59 -9.17 19.41
N ILE A 203 -6.50 -9.52 18.72
CA ILE A 203 -6.36 -10.75 17.93
C ILE A 203 -5.18 -11.60 18.41
N ASP A 204 -4.74 -11.37 19.64
CA ASP A 204 -3.65 -12.03 20.35
C ASP A 204 -4.06 -13.38 20.96
N PHE A 205 -4.75 -14.21 20.16
CA PHE A 205 -5.05 -15.60 20.55
C PHE A 205 -3.75 -16.37 20.83
N PRO A 206 -3.73 -17.35 21.75
CA PRO A 206 -2.52 -18.08 22.12
C PRO A 206 -1.73 -18.60 20.91
N GLU A 207 -2.41 -19.20 19.94
CA GLU A 207 -1.84 -19.73 18.71
C GLU A 207 -1.26 -18.65 17.77
N VAL A 208 -1.83 -17.43 17.79
CA VAL A 208 -1.32 -16.29 17.03
C VAL A 208 -0.06 -15.74 17.70
N VAL A 209 -0.06 -15.66 19.03
CA VAL A 209 1.11 -15.21 19.80
C VAL A 209 2.28 -16.16 19.62
N GLU A 210 2.05 -17.47 19.66
CA GLU A 210 3.06 -18.49 19.37
C GLU A 210 3.61 -18.37 17.95
N LEU A 211 2.73 -18.20 16.97
CA LEU A 211 3.13 -18.00 15.58
C LEU A 211 4.03 -16.76 15.41
N VAL A 212 3.61 -15.61 15.93
CA VAL A 212 4.41 -14.37 15.83
C VAL A 212 5.76 -14.52 16.51
N LYS A 213 5.84 -15.18 17.68
CA LYS A 213 7.11 -15.43 18.37
C LYS A 213 8.07 -16.30 17.55
N LYS A 214 7.57 -17.27 16.78
CA LYS A 214 8.40 -18.13 15.92
C LYS A 214 9.08 -17.37 14.78
N TYR A 215 8.45 -16.30 14.28
CA TYR A 215 8.94 -15.50 13.16
C TYR A 215 9.59 -14.19 13.57
N LYS A 216 9.66 -13.92 14.88
CA LYS A 216 10.30 -12.73 15.41
C LYS A 216 11.80 -12.83 15.16
N SER A 217 12.32 -11.96 14.31
CA SER A 217 13.75 -11.73 14.09
C SER A 217 14.40 -11.08 15.31
#